data_AF-A0A966QU37-F1
#
_entry.id   AF-A0A966QU37-F1
#
_cell.length_a   1.000
_cell.length_b   1.000
_cell.length_c   1.000
_cell.angle_alpha   90.00
_cell.angle_beta   90.00
_cell.angle_gamma   90.00
#
_symmetry.space_group_name_H-M   'P 1'
#
loop_
_entity.id
_entity.type
_entity.pdbx_description
1 polymer ?
#
loop_
_entity_poly.entity_id
_entity_poly.type
_entity_poly.pdbx_seq_one_letter_code
_entity_poly.pdbx_strand_id
1 'polypeptide(L)'
;MYERIIYETGDHQWRVTINTFNGIEYFHFRKYILDFEENWIPIKEGVSFPLDLDNVKQLFIAMLEILSLAESKSAIEEHFKELLADLYV
;
A
#
# COMPACT_ATOMS: atom_id res chain seq x y z
N MET A 1 -0.97 4.20 -13.24
CA MET A 1 -0.82 4.82 -11.90
C MET A 1 -1.56 3.91 -10.94
N TYR A 2 -0.86 3.37 -9.93
CA TYR A 2 -1.44 2.46 -8.94
C TYR A 2 -1.93 3.25 -7.74
N GLU A 3 -3.10 2.89 -7.22
CA GLU A 3 -3.68 3.45 -5.99
C GLU A 3 -4.46 2.38 -5.24
N ARG A 4 -4.29 2.34 -3.91
CA ARG A 4 -5.05 1.45 -3.03
C ARG A 4 -5.29 2.10 -1.68
N ILE A 5 -6.55 2.09 -1.23
CA ILE A 5 -6.92 2.46 0.15
C ILE A 5 -6.54 1.32 1.09
N ILE A 6 -5.79 1.63 2.14
CA ILE A 6 -5.33 0.68 3.16
C ILE A 6 -6.18 0.79 4.43
N TYR A 7 -6.61 2.00 4.75
CA TYR A 7 -7.46 2.28 5.91
C TYR A 7 -8.34 3.49 5.61
N GLU A 8 -9.57 3.44 6.10
CA GLU A 8 -10.56 4.50 5.90
C GLU A 8 -11.41 4.68 7.15
N THR A 9 -11.65 5.95 7.49
CA THR A 9 -12.61 6.42 8.48
C THR A 9 -13.48 7.49 7.83
N GLY A 10 -14.48 8.01 8.56
CA GLY A 10 -15.33 9.09 8.06
C GLY A 10 -14.59 10.41 7.81
N ASP A 11 -13.39 10.60 8.34
CA ASP A 11 -12.62 11.84 8.27
C ASP A 11 -11.31 11.74 7.46
N HIS A 12 -10.73 10.55 7.32
CA HIS A 12 -9.47 10.38 6.59
C HIS A 12 -9.29 8.99 5.97
N GLN A 13 -8.37 8.91 5.02
CA GLN A 13 -7.93 7.67 4.41
C GLN A 13 -6.40 7.57 4.39
N TRP A 14 -5.87 6.38 4.58
CA TRP A 14 -4.48 6.06 4.25
C TRP A 14 -4.43 5.31 2.93
N ARG A 15 -3.67 5.83 1.97
CA ARG A 15 -3.54 5.23 0.65
C ARG A 15 -2.08 4.90 0.34
N VAL A 16 -1.89 3.80 -0.38
CA VAL A 16 -0.66 3.53 -1.13
C VAL A 16 -0.87 4.02 -2.56
N THR A 17 0.05 4.83 -3.07
CA THR A 17 0.07 5.24 -4.48
C THR A 17 1.45 5.09 -5.10
N ILE A 18 1.48 4.82 -6.41
CA ILE A 18 2.72 4.85 -7.21
C ILE A 18 2.59 5.96 -8.26
N ASN A 19 3.48 6.95 -8.15
CA ASN A 19 3.49 8.13 -9.01
C ASN A 19 4.85 8.28 -9.71
N THR A 20 4.86 8.84 -10.91
CA THR A 20 6.11 9.14 -11.62
C THR A 20 6.42 10.63 -11.54
N PHE A 21 7.63 10.98 -11.12
CA PHE A 21 8.14 12.34 -11.11
C PHE A 21 9.55 12.37 -11.71
N ASN A 22 9.76 13.20 -12.75
CA ASN A 22 11.02 13.29 -13.49
C ASN A 22 11.56 11.93 -13.97
N GLY A 23 10.66 11.05 -14.45
CA GLY A 23 11.01 9.72 -14.95
C GLY A 23 11.34 8.68 -13.87
N ILE A 24 11.22 9.04 -12.59
CA ILE A 24 11.43 8.14 -11.45
C ILE A 24 10.06 7.82 -10.85
N GLU A 25 9.78 6.54 -10.64
CA GLU A 25 8.60 6.09 -9.90
C GLU A 25 8.83 6.24 -8.40
N TYR A 26 7.79 6.61 -7.66
CA TYR A 26 7.82 6.79 -6.22
C TYR A 26 6.70 5.99 -5.58
N PHE A 27 7.05 5.24 -4.54
CA PHE A 27 6.10 4.73 -3.58
C PHE A 27 5.64 5.86 -2.67
N HIS A 28 4.35 5.95 -2.42
CA HIS A 28 3.77 6.82 -1.41
C HIS A 28 2.89 6.01 -0.48
N PHE A 29 3.05 6.17 0.83
CA PHE A 29 2.04 5.84 1.82
C PHE A 29 1.62 7.13 2.50
N ARG A 30 0.42 7.61 2.22
CA ARG A 30 0.01 8.98 2.52
C ARG A 30 -1.43 9.07 2.98
N LYS A 31 -1.67 9.99 3.91
CA LYS A 31 -3.00 10.32 4.40
C LYS A 31 -3.72 11.29 3.48
N TYR A 32 -5.02 11.07 3.32
CA TYR A 32 -5.95 11.86 2.54
C TYR A 32 -7.07 12.34 3.47
N ILE A 33 -7.59 13.54 3.23
CA ILE A 33 -8.74 14.12 3.91
C ILE A 33 -9.74 14.63 2.87
N LEU A 34 -11.00 14.81 3.28
CA LEU A 34 -11.99 15.48 2.44
C LEU A 34 -11.73 16.99 2.43
N ASP A 35 -11.78 17.59 1.24
CA ASP A 35 -11.93 19.05 1.11
C ASP A 35 -13.41 19.47 1.23
N PHE A 36 -13.69 20.76 1.07
CA PHE A 36 -15.05 21.31 1.17
C PHE A 36 -15.99 20.83 0.04
N GLU A 37 -15.45 20.25 -1.02
CA GLU A 37 -16.19 19.70 -2.15
C GLU A 37 -16.32 18.17 -2.06
N GLU A 38 -16.02 17.59 -0.89
CA GLU A 38 -16.02 16.14 -0.62
C GLU A 38 -15.04 15.35 -1.52
N ASN A 39 -13.97 16.00 -2.00
CA ASN A 39 -12.90 15.32 -2.71
C ASN A 39 -11.79 14.89 -1.75
N TRP A 40 -11.30 13.66 -1.93
CA TRP A 40 -10.14 13.17 -1.19
C TRP A 40 -8.85 13.78 -1.70
N ILE A 41 -8.20 14.58 -0.86
CA ILE A 41 -6.94 15.25 -1.17
C ILE A 41 -5.78 14.75 -0.29
N PRO A 42 -4.58 14.52 -0.86
CA PRO A 42 -3.42 14.10 -0.09
C PRO A 42 -2.89 15.24 0.78
N ILE A 43 -2.49 14.93 2.02
CA ILE A 43 -1.81 15.88 2.90
C ILE A 43 -0.33 15.53 3.10
N LYS A 44 0.41 16.39 3.82
CA LYS A 44 1.85 16.18 4.07
C LYS A 44 2.14 14.98 4.98
N GLU A 45 1.14 14.49 5.71
CA GLU A 45 1.27 13.32 6.59
C GLU A 45 1.42 12.04 5.76
N GLY A 46 2.63 11.47 5.80
CA GLY A 46 2.97 10.26 5.06
C GLY A 46 4.46 10.16 4.76
N VAL A 47 4.81 9.14 3.99
CA VAL A 47 6.18 8.82 3.57
C VAL A 47 6.19 8.54 2.07
N SER A 48 7.29 8.91 1.42
CA SER A 48 7.53 8.57 0.02
C SER A 48 9.00 8.34 -0.25
N PHE A 49 9.30 7.42 -1.15
CA PHE A 49 10.65 7.09 -1.59
C PHE A 49 10.65 6.59 -3.04
N PRO A 50 11.76 6.74 -3.78
CA PRO A 50 11.87 6.17 -5.12
C PRO A 50 11.56 4.68 -5.08
N LEU A 51 10.67 4.22 -5.96
CA LEU A 51 10.31 2.83 -6.09
C LEU A 51 11.49 2.07 -6.70
N ASP A 52 11.92 1.03 -6.02
CA ASP A 52 12.92 0.09 -6.51
C ASP A 52 12.48 -1.33 -6.15
N LEU A 53 12.81 -2.31 -6.99
CA LEU A 53 12.35 -3.67 -6.79
C LEU A 53 12.79 -4.24 -5.42
N ASP A 54 13.98 -3.86 -4.95
CA ASP A 54 14.50 -4.33 -3.67
C ASP A 54 13.70 -3.73 -2.50
N ASN A 55 13.40 -2.43 -2.52
CA ASN A 55 12.66 -1.80 -1.42
C ASN A 55 11.21 -2.28 -1.32
N VAL A 56 10.54 -2.54 -2.45
CA VAL A 56 9.18 -3.10 -2.47
C VAL A 56 9.20 -4.51 -1.91
N LYS A 57 10.20 -5.32 -2.29
CA LYS A 57 10.38 -6.67 -1.76
C LYS A 57 10.57 -6.66 -0.25
N GLN A 58 11.41 -5.78 0.28
CA GLN A 58 11.61 -5.66 1.74
C GLN A 58 10.33 -5.22 2.46
N LEU A 59 9.59 -4.27 1.90
CA LEU A 59 8.31 -3.84 2.46
C LEU A 59 7.30 -4.99 2.51
N PHE A 60 7.24 -5.80 1.46
CA PHE A 60 6.37 -6.98 1.40
C PHE A 60 6.76 -8.04 2.42
N ILE A 61 8.05 -8.33 2.58
CA ILE A 61 8.56 -9.24 3.63
C ILE A 61 8.16 -8.75 5.02
N ALA A 62 8.35 -7.46 5.32
CA ALA A 62 7.97 -6.90 6.61
C ALA A 62 6.46 -7.04 6.89
N MET A 63 5.61 -6.82 5.88
CA MET A 63 4.16 -7.02 6.02
C MET A 63 3.81 -8.49 6.27
N LEU A 64 4.44 -9.43 5.56
CA LEU A 64 4.28 -10.87 5.78
C LEU A 64 4.68 -11.29 7.20
N GLU A 65 5.81 -10.78 7.69
CA GLU A 65 6.27 -11.05 9.06
C GLU A 65 5.25 -10.54 10.09
N ILE A 66 4.73 -9.32 9.92
CA ILE A 66 3.67 -8.78 10.79
C ILE A 66 2.41 -9.65 10.77
N LEU A 67 1.95 -10.08 9.59
CA LEU A 67 0.81 -10.99 9.48
C LEU A 67 1.09 -12.32 10.19
N SER A 68 2.31 -12.85 10.07
CA SER A 68 2.71 -14.11 10.71
C SER A 68 2.76 -14.07 12.23
N LEU A 69 2.88 -12.88 12.82
CA LEU A 69 2.76 -12.69 14.26
C LEU A 69 1.29 -12.69 14.71
N ALA A 70 0.38 -12.22 13.85
CA ALA A 70 -1.04 -12.10 14.14
C ALA A 70 -1.83 -13.40 13.85
N GLU A 71 -1.39 -14.19 12.87
CA GLU A 71 -2.06 -15.41 12.39
C GLU A 71 -1.17 -16.66 12.51
N SER A 72 -1.74 -17.85 12.32
CA SER A 72 -0.93 -19.07 12.19
C SER A 72 -0.36 -19.20 10.78
N LYS A 73 0.84 -19.80 10.65
CA LYS A 73 1.54 -20.00 9.36
C LYS A 73 0.66 -20.58 8.26
N SER A 74 -0.28 -21.47 8.60
CA SER A 74 -1.20 -22.11 7.64
C SER A 74 -2.23 -21.14 7.04
N ALA A 75 -2.69 -20.13 7.79
CA ALA A 75 -3.66 -19.15 7.28
C ALA A 75 -3.04 -18.24 6.20
N ILE A 76 -1.77 -17.85 6.40
CA ILE A 76 -1.00 -17.07 5.43
C ILE A 76 -0.77 -17.87 4.14
N GLU A 77 -0.35 -19.14 4.25
CA GLU A 77 -0.11 -19.99 3.07
C GLU A 77 -1.37 -20.19 2.21
N GLU A 78 -2.56 -20.23 2.81
CA GLU A 78 -3.84 -20.36 2.10
C GLU A 78 -4.19 -19.08 1.34
N HIS A 79 -4.16 -17.92 2.00
CA HIS A 79 -4.46 -16.63 1.35
C HIS A 79 -3.46 -16.26 0.24
N PHE A 80 -2.17 -16.57 0.40
CA PHE A 80 -1.17 -16.25 -0.62
C PHE A 80 -1.25 -17.18 -1.84
N LYS A 81 -1.72 -18.41 -1.70
CA LYS A 81 -1.94 -19.30 -2.84
C LYS A 81 -3.00 -18.75 -3.79
N GLU A 82 -4.12 -18.26 -3.24
CA GLU A 82 -5.19 -17.66 -4.02
C GLU A 82 -4.70 -16.38 -4.71
N LEU A 83 -4.03 -15.49 -3.96
CA LEU A 83 -3.48 -14.25 -4.52
C LEU A 83 -2.47 -14.50 -5.63
N LEU A 84 -1.57 -15.47 -5.47
CA LEU A 84 -0.58 -15.81 -6.50
C LEU A 84 -1.25 -16.42 -7.74
N ALA A 85 -2.28 -17.24 -7.57
CA ALA A 85 -3.03 -17.78 -8.71
C ALA A 85 -3.67 -16.65 -9.54
N ASP A 86 -4.21 -15.62 -8.89
CA ASP A 86 -4.85 -14.48 -9.54
C ASP A 86 -3.87 -13.51 -10.24
N LEU A 87 -2.60 -13.49 -9.84
CA LEU A 87 -1.58 -12.61 -10.43
C LEU A 87 -0.96 -13.15 -11.73
N TYR A 88 -1.06 -14.47 -11.98
CA TYR A 88 -0.49 -15.13 -13.16
C TYR A 88 -1.56 -15.47 -14.23
N VAL A 89 -2.40 -14.49 -14.59
CA VAL A 89 -3.36 -14.59 -15.70
C VAL A 89 -2.66 -14.37 -17.06
#